data_AF-A0A2E7SHP1-F1
#
_entry.id   AF-A0A2E7SHP1-F1
#
_cell.length_a   1.000
_cell.length_b   1.000
_cell.length_c   1.000
_cell.angle_alpha   90.00
_cell.angle_beta   90.00
_cell.angle_gamma   90.00
#
_symmetry.space_group_name_H-M   'P 1'
#
loop_
_entity.id
_entity.type
_entity.pdbx_description
1 polymer ?
#
loop_
_entity_poly.entity_id
_entity_poly.type
_entity_poly.pdbx_seq_one_letter_code
_entity_poly.pdbx_strand_id
1 'polypeptide(L)'
;MRSLLGLEAFAPIADELRSVSEKLLESSTVSILIPSSLTGVVASAILEAAMLDAEIPYRRRFSPRQVSPPCIIISEDIISERELDPSIDSISLDLAPLFSVGLRGLDGEPKRGVLSPVSQVAGLAELVAPDGKRTRRLRPFLLAGNWWADSIDQGYDPIYSTLLNHLREEGSIRVLPLPEVETPDLSELSGLDKEREVSTRETWSVLDADSKAEAMSKLVLPLVIAEKISITRLEELVWRRIKISHSDRDLHSILVEIQNRFDGTQSSINVLIEQLIANSY
;
A
#
# COMPACT_ATOMS: atom_id res chain seq x y z
N MET A 1 -14.99 0.37 -7.73
CA MET A 1 -14.22 -0.12 -6.56
C MET A 1 -15.19 -0.81 -5.64
N ARG A 2 -14.84 -1.98 -5.10
CA ARG A 2 -15.59 -2.63 -4.01
C ARG A 2 -15.12 -2.05 -2.69
N SER A 3 -16.00 -1.92 -1.70
CA SER A 3 -15.63 -1.17 -0.50
C SER A 3 -14.57 -1.86 0.35
N LEU A 4 -13.54 -1.11 0.76
CA LEU A 4 -12.53 -1.57 1.74
C LEU A 4 -13.12 -1.78 3.13
N LEU A 5 -14.08 -0.94 3.52
CA LEU A 5 -14.74 -1.02 4.83
C LEU A 5 -15.64 -2.26 4.99
N GLY A 6 -15.87 -3.00 3.91
CA GLY A 6 -16.54 -4.31 3.95
C GLY A 6 -15.63 -5.46 4.39
N LEU A 7 -14.31 -5.24 4.45
CA LEU A 7 -13.34 -6.25 4.89
C LEU A 7 -13.28 -6.30 6.42
N GLU A 8 -13.17 -7.51 6.99
CA GLU A 8 -13.01 -7.70 8.44
C GLU A 8 -11.79 -6.92 8.99
N ALA A 9 -10.75 -6.77 8.17
CA ALA A 9 -9.57 -5.98 8.48
C ALA A 9 -9.90 -4.52 8.90
N PHE A 10 -10.91 -3.91 8.29
CA PHE A 10 -11.32 -2.53 8.59
C PHE A 10 -12.38 -2.42 9.68
N ALA A 11 -12.97 -3.53 10.14
CA ALA A 11 -14.05 -3.51 11.13
C ALA A 11 -13.75 -2.67 12.39
N PRO A 12 -12.52 -2.69 12.96
CA PRO A 12 -12.22 -1.90 14.16
C PRO A 12 -12.20 -0.37 13.96
N ILE A 13 -12.09 0.11 12.71
CA ILE A 13 -11.95 1.55 12.39
C ILE A 13 -13.08 2.08 11.49
N ALA A 14 -13.90 1.20 10.92
CA ALA A 14 -14.88 1.55 9.88
C ALA A 14 -15.83 2.68 10.29
N ASP A 15 -16.38 2.65 11.50
CA ASP A 15 -17.34 3.66 11.97
C ASP A 15 -16.68 5.04 12.18
N GLU A 16 -15.45 5.05 12.67
CA GLU A 16 -14.67 6.28 12.82
C GLU A 16 -14.33 6.89 11.46
N LEU A 17 -13.91 6.08 10.47
CA LEU A 17 -13.65 6.59 9.12
C LEU A 17 -14.91 7.16 8.48
N ARG A 18 -16.08 6.53 8.66
CA ARG A 18 -17.36 7.05 8.17
C ARG A 18 -17.69 8.41 8.79
N SER A 19 -17.67 8.49 10.12
CA SER A 19 -17.93 9.72 10.86
C SER A 19 -16.98 10.85 10.45
N VAL A 20 -15.68 10.56 10.32
CA VAL A 20 -14.70 11.56 9.90
C VAL A 20 -14.91 11.97 8.44
N SER A 21 -15.25 11.04 7.54
CA SER A 21 -15.52 11.36 6.13
C SER A 21 -16.70 12.31 5.95
N GLU A 22 -17.77 12.14 6.72
CA GLU A 22 -18.93 13.05 6.72
C GLU A 22 -18.52 14.45 7.16
N LYS A 23 -17.78 14.55 8.28
CA LYS A 23 -17.27 15.84 8.77
C LYS A 23 -16.28 16.50 7.79
N LEU A 24 -15.48 15.71 7.07
CA LEU A 24 -14.49 16.23 6.12
C LEU A 24 -15.15 16.97 4.96
N LEU A 25 -16.28 16.46 4.46
CA LEU A 25 -17.02 17.07 3.34
C LEU A 25 -17.63 18.44 3.70
N GLU A 26 -17.83 18.71 5.00
CA GLU A 26 -18.36 19.98 5.51
C GLU A 26 -17.27 20.94 6.01
N SER A 27 -16.01 20.47 6.08
CA SER A 27 -14.91 21.22 6.69
C SER A 27 -14.34 22.29 5.76
N SER A 28 -13.94 23.43 6.32
CA SER A 28 -13.35 24.54 5.55
C SER A 28 -11.87 24.32 5.19
N THR A 29 -11.07 23.78 6.10
CA THR A 29 -9.66 23.41 5.84
C THR A 29 -9.18 22.43 6.90
N VAL A 30 -8.55 21.32 6.50
CA VAL A 30 -7.99 20.32 7.42
C VAL A 30 -6.46 20.29 7.39
N SER A 31 -5.84 20.16 8.56
CA SER A 31 -4.38 19.96 8.64
C SER A 31 -4.03 18.48 8.58
N ILE A 32 -3.11 18.09 7.70
CA ILE A 32 -2.57 16.72 7.65
C ILE A 32 -1.18 16.74 8.29
N LEU A 33 -0.97 15.98 9.36
CA LEU A 33 0.34 15.79 9.97
C LEU A 33 0.98 14.50 9.44
N ILE A 34 2.10 14.66 8.74
CA ILE A 34 2.78 13.61 7.98
C ILE A 34 4.10 13.25 8.68
N PRO A 35 4.39 11.96 8.94
CA PRO A 35 5.67 11.53 9.47
C PRO A 35 6.75 11.58 8.38
N SER A 36 8.00 11.77 8.77
CA SER A 36 9.14 11.78 7.84
C SER A 36 9.56 10.36 7.46
N SER A 37 8.68 9.64 6.78
CA SER A 37 8.86 8.23 6.41
C SER A 37 8.22 7.89 5.07
N LEU A 38 8.54 6.70 4.53
CA LEU A 38 7.92 6.17 3.32
C LEU A 38 6.41 5.97 3.48
N THR A 39 5.98 5.48 4.65
CA THR A 39 4.57 5.39 5.05
C THR A 39 3.89 6.75 4.94
N GLY A 40 4.52 7.79 5.51
CA GLY A 40 4.01 9.16 5.47
C GLY A 40 3.86 9.70 4.04
N VAL A 41 4.86 9.48 3.19
CA VAL A 41 4.83 9.88 1.77
C VAL A 41 3.63 9.26 1.05
N VAL A 42 3.47 7.94 1.10
CA VAL A 42 2.41 7.24 0.35
C VAL A 42 1.04 7.51 0.95
N ALA A 43 0.92 7.47 2.27
CA ALA A 43 -0.34 7.78 2.96
C ALA A 43 -0.80 9.20 2.62
N SER A 44 0.08 10.19 2.72
CA SER A 44 -0.29 11.57 2.39
C SER A 44 -0.70 11.71 0.93
N ALA A 45 0.03 11.10 -0.01
CA ALA A 45 -0.33 11.14 -1.43
C ALA A 45 -1.73 10.58 -1.70
N ILE A 46 -2.12 9.48 -1.05
CA ILE A 46 -3.47 8.89 -1.17
C ILE A 46 -4.53 9.84 -0.59
N LEU A 47 -4.31 10.36 0.61
CA LEU A 47 -5.27 11.24 1.29
C LEU A 47 -5.48 12.54 0.52
N GLU A 48 -4.39 13.17 0.10
CA GLU A 48 -4.42 14.42 -0.63
C GLU A 48 -5.02 14.26 -2.02
N ALA A 49 -4.77 13.14 -2.71
CA ALA A 49 -5.44 12.82 -3.96
C ALA A 49 -6.96 12.80 -3.79
N ALA A 50 -7.47 12.20 -2.71
CA ALA A 50 -8.89 12.17 -2.43
C ALA A 50 -9.43 13.56 -2.06
N MET A 51 -8.71 14.33 -1.24
CA MET A 51 -9.11 15.71 -0.93
C MET A 51 -9.13 16.60 -2.17
N LEU A 52 -8.16 16.45 -3.08
CA LEU A 52 -8.15 17.17 -4.36
C LEU A 52 -9.30 16.74 -5.28
N ASP A 53 -9.63 15.45 -5.32
CA ASP A 53 -10.75 14.94 -6.12
C ASP A 53 -12.12 15.36 -5.53
N ALA A 54 -12.21 15.59 -4.22
CA ALA A 54 -13.40 16.08 -3.51
C ALA A 54 -13.43 17.60 -3.28
N GLU A 55 -12.44 18.35 -3.80
CA GLU A 55 -12.27 19.80 -3.63
C GLU A 55 -12.19 20.27 -2.15
N ILE A 56 -11.71 19.41 -1.25
CA ILE A 56 -11.54 19.72 0.17
C ILE A 56 -10.20 20.46 0.38
N PRO A 57 -10.20 21.69 0.93
CA PRO A 57 -8.97 22.40 1.23
C PRO A 57 -8.18 21.73 2.36
N TYR A 58 -6.86 21.62 2.21
CA TYR A 58 -5.98 21.05 3.23
C TYR A 58 -4.66 21.79 3.37
N ARG A 59 -3.96 21.53 4.47
CA ARG A 59 -2.60 22.03 4.72
C ARG A 59 -1.70 20.89 5.19
N ARG A 60 -0.60 20.65 4.48
CA ARG A 60 0.45 19.72 4.92
C ARG A 60 1.23 20.29 6.08
N ARG A 61 1.51 19.45 7.07
CA ARG A 61 2.45 19.68 8.17
C ARG A 61 3.28 18.42 8.33
N PHE A 62 4.53 18.58 8.75
CA PHE A 62 5.44 17.47 8.98
C PHE A 62 5.77 17.35 10.46
N SER A 63 5.77 16.12 10.99
CA SER A 63 6.24 15.82 12.34
C SER A 63 7.69 16.31 12.53
N PRO A 64 8.07 16.78 13.73
CA PRO A 64 7.34 16.73 15.00
C PRO A 64 6.46 17.97 15.30
N ARG A 65 5.98 18.70 14.27
CA ARG A 65 5.10 19.86 14.50
C ARG A 65 3.77 19.45 15.13
N GLN A 66 3.27 20.24 16.06
CA GLN A 66 1.92 20.09 16.58
C GLN A 66 0.88 20.65 15.60
N VAL A 67 -0.29 20.01 15.56
CA VAL A 67 -1.46 20.45 14.80
C VAL A 67 -2.65 20.57 15.73
N SER A 68 -3.55 21.51 15.45
CA SER A 68 -4.82 21.65 16.15
C SER A 68 -5.96 21.15 15.25
N PRO A 69 -7.04 20.61 15.83
CA PRO A 69 -8.24 20.26 15.07
C PRO A 69 -8.79 21.46 14.25
N PRO A 70 -9.36 21.22 13.05
CA PRO A 70 -9.52 19.93 12.41
C PRO A 70 -8.21 19.38 11.83
N CYS A 71 -7.84 18.15 12.21
CA CYS A 71 -6.59 17.52 11.80
C CYS A 71 -6.72 16.01 11.57
N ILE A 72 -5.87 15.51 10.67
CA ILE A 72 -5.62 14.08 10.47
C ILE A 72 -4.12 13.87 10.71
N ILE A 73 -3.79 12.94 11.59
CA ILE A 73 -2.43 12.57 11.94
C ILE A 73 -2.15 11.19 11.34
N ILE A 74 -1.01 11.04 10.67
CA ILE A 74 -0.50 9.74 10.23
C ILE A 74 0.63 9.38 11.18
N SER A 75 0.49 8.25 11.87
CA SER A 75 1.43 7.79 12.90
C SER A 75 2.02 6.44 12.52
N GLU A 76 3.24 6.17 12.98
CA GLU A 76 3.92 4.88 12.79
C GLU A 76 4.03 4.08 14.08
N ASP A 77 3.76 4.72 15.23
CA ASP A 77 3.75 4.06 16.52
C ASP A 77 2.44 3.28 16.71
N ILE A 78 2.53 2.04 17.18
CA ILE A 78 1.33 1.25 17.51
C ILE A 78 0.65 1.92 18.71
N ILE A 79 -0.56 2.44 18.50
CA ILE A 79 -1.37 3.01 19.55
C ILE A 79 -2.19 1.90 20.19
N SER A 80 -1.91 1.57 21.45
CA SER A 80 -2.63 0.53 22.20
C SER A 80 -4.07 0.91 22.52
N GLU A 81 -4.35 2.21 22.72
CA GLU A 81 -5.67 2.73 23.08
C GLU A 81 -5.93 4.07 22.36
N ARG A 82 -7.02 4.12 21.59
CA ARG A 82 -7.47 5.35 20.94
C ARG A 82 -8.38 6.08 21.91
N GLU A 83 -7.86 7.09 22.60
CA GLU A 83 -8.69 8.00 23.39
C GLU A 83 -9.46 8.92 22.45
N LEU A 84 -10.67 8.51 22.06
CA LEU A 84 -11.62 9.43 21.44
C LEU A 84 -12.16 10.31 22.56
N ASP A 85 -11.90 11.62 22.49
CA ASP A 85 -12.63 12.59 23.30
C ASP A 85 -13.96 12.91 22.59
N PRO A 86 -15.10 12.35 23.04
CA PRO A 86 -16.40 12.57 22.40
C PRO A 86 -16.89 14.01 22.54
N SER A 87 -16.21 14.86 23.31
CA SER A 87 -16.55 16.28 23.48
C SER A 87 -16.01 17.19 22.36
N ILE A 88 -15.14 16.68 21.50
CA ILE A 88 -14.56 17.44 20.39
C ILE A 88 -15.44 17.30 19.14
N ASP A 89 -16.19 18.35 18.82
CA ASP A 89 -17.03 18.37 17.61
C ASP A 89 -16.19 18.45 16.31
N SER A 90 -14.94 18.90 16.41
CA SER A 90 -13.99 19.01 15.29
C SER A 90 -13.29 17.69 14.94
N ILE A 91 -12.86 17.57 13.68
CA ILE A 91 -12.12 16.40 13.18
C ILE A 91 -10.78 16.24 13.92
N SER A 92 -10.57 15.12 14.59
CA SER A 92 -9.28 14.73 15.16
C SER A 92 -9.09 13.24 14.98
N LEU A 93 -8.40 12.84 13.91
CA LEU A 93 -8.23 11.44 13.54
C LEU A 93 -6.74 11.09 13.51
N ASP A 94 -6.34 10.06 14.25
CA ASP A 94 -4.96 9.55 14.26
C ASP A 94 -4.86 8.17 13.62
N LEU A 95 -4.38 8.09 12.40
CA LEU A 95 -4.22 6.87 11.62
C LEU A 95 -2.87 6.23 11.93
N ALA A 96 -2.89 5.31 12.90
CA ALA A 96 -1.74 4.57 13.40
C ALA A 96 -1.88 3.06 13.12
N PRO A 97 -0.79 2.26 13.09
CA PRO A 97 -0.89 0.83 12.84
C PRO A 97 -1.83 0.13 13.83
N LEU A 98 -2.76 -0.68 13.29
CA LEU A 98 -3.87 -1.24 14.07
C LEU A 98 -3.92 -2.76 13.93
N PHE A 99 -3.90 -3.49 15.05
CA PHE A 99 -4.08 -4.95 15.00
C PHE A 99 -5.52 -5.30 14.61
N SER A 100 -5.66 -6.14 13.58
CA SER A 100 -6.96 -6.55 13.07
C SER A 100 -6.94 -7.98 12.54
N VAL A 101 -8.13 -8.52 12.28
CA VAL A 101 -8.31 -9.84 11.67
C VAL A 101 -8.31 -9.66 10.15
N GLY A 102 -7.32 -10.23 9.47
CA GLY A 102 -7.25 -10.15 8.00
C GLY A 102 -8.17 -11.17 7.34
N LEU A 103 -8.09 -12.42 7.80
CA LEU A 103 -8.94 -13.52 7.34
C LEU A 103 -9.14 -14.55 8.45
N ARG A 104 -10.09 -15.46 8.22
CA ARG A 104 -10.33 -16.61 9.09
C ARG A 104 -9.92 -17.89 8.37
N GLY A 105 -9.26 -18.79 9.11
CA GLY A 105 -8.94 -20.12 8.62
C GLY A 105 -10.20 -20.98 8.42
N LEU A 106 -10.02 -22.18 7.87
CA LEU A 106 -11.12 -23.13 7.64
C LEU A 106 -11.90 -23.46 8.92
N ASP A 107 -11.22 -23.52 10.06
CA ASP A 107 -11.82 -23.78 11.37
C ASP A 107 -12.42 -22.53 12.04
N GLY A 108 -12.43 -21.38 11.34
CA GLY A 108 -12.89 -20.09 11.88
C GLY A 108 -11.85 -19.31 12.70
N GLU A 109 -10.68 -19.90 12.93
CA GLU A 109 -9.58 -19.29 13.68
C GLU A 109 -9.09 -17.98 13.01
N PRO A 110 -9.07 -16.85 13.74
CA PRO A 110 -8.70 -15.57 13.18
C PRO A 110 -7.19 -15.49 12.91
N LYS A 111 -6.81 -15.19 11.67
CA LYS A 111 -5.43 -14.83 11.32
C LYS A 111 -5.30 -13.31 11.39
N ARG A 112 -4.52 -12.86 12.37
CA ARG A 112 -4.34 -11.45 12.70
C ARG A 112 -3.09 -10.89 12.07
N GLY A 113 -3.14 -9.61 11.75
CA GLY A 113 -2.01 -8.83 11.26
C GLY A 113 -2.20 -7.36 11.60
N VAL A 114 -1.32 -6.52 11.08
CA VAL A 114 -1.38 -5.08 11.28
C VAL A 114 -2.01 -4.43 10.05
N LEU A 115 -3.11 -3.71 10.24
CA LEU A 115 -3.66 -2.80 9.25
C LEU A 115 -2.84 -1.51 9.24
N SER A 116 -2.04 -1.33 8.18
CA SER A 116 -1.12 -0.19 8.09
C SER A 116 -1.86 1.16 8.01
N PRO A 117 -1.24 2.26 8.46
CA PRO A 117 -1.76 3.62 8.26
C PRO A 117 -2.10 3.92 6.80
N VAL A 118 -1.29 3.42 5.85
CA VAL A 118 -1.52 3.59 4.41
C VAL A 118 -2.84 2.95 3.99
N SER A 119 -3.13 1.75 4.48
CA SER A 119 -4.38 1.05 4.19
C SER A 119 -5.58 1.76 4.83
N GLN A 120 -5.45 2.25 6.06
CA GLN A 120 -6.49 3.02 6.73
C GLN A 120 -6.81 4.33 5.99
N VAL A 121 -5.78 5.05 5.56
CA VAL A 121 -5.92 6.25 4.71
C VAL A 121 -6.62 5.91 3.40
N ALA A 122 -6.29 4.78 2.76
CA ALA A 122 -6.99 4.35 1.55
C ALA A 122 -8.49 4.09 1.79
N GLY A 123 -8.85 3.55 2.96
CA GLY A 123 -10.25 3.41 3.38
C GLY A 123 -10.96 4.76 3.55
N LEU A 124 -10.30 5.74 4.16
CA LEU A 124 -10.83 7.10 4.29
C LEU A 124 -10.95 7.81 2.93
N ALA A 125 -9.92 7.69 2.09
CA ALA A 125 -9.87 8.25 0.75
C ALA A 125 -11.00 7.73 -0.15
N GLU A 126 -11.34 6.43 -0.02
CA GLU A 126 -12.49 5.83 -0.70
C GLU A 126 -13.82 6.48 -0.27
N LEU A 127 -14.00 6.78 1.02
CA LEU A 127 -15.21 7.43 1.51
C LEU A 127 -15.31 8.90 1.05
N VAL A 128 -14.18 9.61 1.06
CA VAL A 128 -14.11 11.03 0.68
C VAL A 128 -14.33 11.23 -0.83
N ALA A 129 -13.70 10.38 -1.65
CA ALA A 129 -13.75 10.52 -3.11
C ALA A 129 -13.89 9.14 -3.79
N PRO A 130 -15.04 8.45 -3.66
CA PRO A 130 -15.24 7.09 -4.18
C PRO A 130 -15.08 6.98 -5.70
N ASP A 131 -15.43 8.06 -6.41
CA ASP A 131 -15.31 8.16 -7.87
C ASP A 131 -14.13 9.02 -8.33
N GLY A 132 -13.26 9.42 -7.39
CA GLY A 132 -12.06 10.22 -7.67
C GLY A 132 -11.10 9.51 -8.62
N LYS A 133 -10.65 10.22 -9.66
CA LYS A 133 -9.70 9.68 -10.65
C LYS A 133 -8.33 9.43 -10.02
N ARG A 134 -7.84 10.35 -9.19
CA ARG A 134 -6.56 10.22 -8.49
C ARG A 134 -6.69 9.16 -7.39
N THR A 135 -7.81 9.15 -6.66
CA THR A 135 -8.11 8.12 -5.64
C THR A 135 -8.07 6.71 -6.23
N ARG A 136 -8.78 6.47 -7.34
CA ARG A 136 -8.76 5.17 -8.05
C ARG A 136 -7.35 4.76 -8.46
N ARG A 137 -6.58 5.70 -9.00
CA ARG A 137 -5.24 5.43 -9.53
C ARG A 137 -4.25 5.09 -8.42
N LEU A 138 -4.33 5.78 -7.27
CA LEU A 138 -3.46 5.53 -6.12
C LEU A 138 -3.95 4.36 -5.24
N ARG A 139 -5.13 3.80 -5.52
CA ARG A 139 -5.69 2.68 -4.76
C ARG A 139 -4.72 1.49 -4.56
N PRO A 140 -3.95 1.02 -5.57
CA PRO A 140 -3.02 -0.09 -5.36
C PRO A 140 -1.94 0.18 -4.30
N PHE A 141 -1.62 1.45 -4.04
CA PHE A 141 -0.60 1.85 -3.05
C PHE A 141 -1.05 1.60 -1.60
N LEU A 142 -2.31 1.23 -1.36
CA LEU A 142 -2.78 0.82 -0.02
C LEU A 142 -1.99 -0.37 0.56
N LEU A 143 -1.31 -1.13 -0.30
CA LEU A 143 -0.44 -2.26 0.07
C LEU A 143 0.95 -1.82 0.56
N ALA A 144 1.37 -0.58 0.31
CA ALA A 144 2.75 -0.14 0.53
C ALA A 144 3.18 -0.21 2.01
N GLY A 145 2.30 0.17 2.93
CA GLY A 145 2.60 0.13 4.36
C GLY A 145 2.86 -1.30 4.87
N ASN A 146 2.05 -2.26 4.43
CA ASN A 146 2.28 -3.67 4.73
C ASN A 146 3.48 -4.25 3.95
N TRP A 147 3.76 -3.75 2.74
CA TRP A 147 4.94 -4.15 1.97
C TRP A 147 6.24 -3.80 2.70
N TRP A 148 6.36 -2.57 3.21
CA TRP A 148 7.56 -2.14 3.93
C TRP A 148 7.65 -2.66 5.38
N ALA A 149 6.59 -3.29 5.89
CA ALA A 149 6.61 -3.92 7.19
C ALA A 149 7.32 -5.29 7.15
N ASP A 150 7.93 -5.66 8.28
CA ASP A 150 8.62 -6.94 8.44
C ASP A 150 7.67 -8.15 8.47
N SER A 151 6.35 -7.95 8.55
CA SER A 151 5.34 -9.00 8.65
C SER A 151 5.37 -9.98 7.48
N ILE A 152 5.66 -9.49 6.28
CA ILE A 152 5.80 -10.34 5.08
C ILE A 152 6.99 -11.30 5.24
N ASP A 153 8.09 -10.84 5.83
CA ASP A 153 9.31 -11.65 5.99
C ASP A 153 9.20 -12.70 7.10
N GLN A 154 8.25 -12.53 8.01
CA GLN A 154 7.99 -13.45 9.12
C GLN A 154 7.07 -14.62 8.74
N GLY A 155 6.75 -14.77 7.45
CA GLY A 155 6.15 -15.99 6.89
C GLY A 155 4.79 -15.76 6.24
N TYR A 156 3.89 -14.99 6.85
CA TYR A 156 2.60 -14.71 6.22
C TYR A 156 1.95 -13.46 6.82
N ASP A 157 1.63 -12.49 5.97
CA ASP A 157 0.80 -11.34 6.35
C ASP A 157 -0.65 -11.54 5.86
N PRO A 158 -1.60 -11.86 6.76
CA PRO A 158 -3.01 -12.06 6.41
C PRO A 158 -3.70 -10.76 5.96
N ILE A 159 -3.25 -9.60 6.45
CA ILE A 159 -3.82 -8.31 6.07
C ILE A 159 -3.38 -7.98 4.64
N TYR A 160 -2.07 -8.03 4.36
CA TYR A 160 -1.54 -7.82 3.01
C TYR A 160 -2.20 -8.75 1.99
N SER A 161 -2.28 -10.04 2.30
CA SER A 161 -2.89 -11.04 1.42
C SER A 161 -4.37 -10.76 1.13
N THR A 162 -5.13 -10.35 2.14
CA THR A 162 -6.56 -10.03 2.00
C THR A 162 -6.76 -8.78 1.17
N LEU A 163 -5.98 -7.73 1.42
CA LEU A 163 -6.00 -6.49 0.65
C LEU A 163 -5.63 -6.73 -0.81
N LEU A 164 -4.57 -7.51 -1.06
CA LEU A 164 -4.12 -7.86 -2.40
C LEU A 164 -5.19 -8.64 -3.18
N ASN A 165 -5.81 -9.63 -2.54
CA ASN A 165 -6.90 -10.40 -3.15
C ASN A 165 -8.12 -9.52 -3.43
N HIS A 166 -8.51 -8.63 -2.50
CA HIS A 166 -9.60 -7.68 -2.69
C HIS A 166 -9.37 -6.80 -3.92
N LEU A 167 -8.19 -6.19 -4.04
CA LEU A 167 -7.80 -5.34 -5.17
C LEU A 167 -7.82 -6.10 -6.50
N ARG A 168 -7.38 -7.37 -6.49
CA ARG A 168 -7.40 -8.24 -7.68
C ARG A 168 -8.83 -8.58 -8.09
N GLU A 169 -9.68 -8.98 -7.14
CA GLU A 169 -11.06 -9.40 -7.40
C GLU A 169 -11.95 -8.25 -7.87
N GLU A 170 -11.71 -7.02 -7.39
CA GLU A 170 -12.41 -5.84 -7.89
C GLU A 170 -11.83 -5.28 -9.21
N GLY A 171 -10.71 -5.83 -9.69
CA GLY A 171 -10.06 -5.46 -10.95
C GLY A 171 -9.16 -4.22 -10.91
N SER A 172 -8.76 -3.74 -9.73
CA SER A 172 -7.87 -2.57 -9.59
C SER A 172 -6.41 -2.88 -9.95
N ILE A 173 -6.02 -4.15 -9.86
CA ILE A 173 -4.68 -4.64 -10.17
C ILE A 173 -4.76 -5.96 -10.94
N ARG A 174 -3.66 -6.32 -11.60
CA ARG A 174 -3.40 -7.70 -12.06
C ARG A 174 -2.20 -8.26 -11.30
N VAL A 175 -2.25 -9.55 -11.00
CA VAL A 175 -1.15 -10.28 -10.36
C VAL A 175 -0.52 -11.17 -11.42
N LEU A 176 0.76 -10.95 -11.70
CA LEU A 176 1.50 -11.58 -12.78
C LEU A 176 2.81 -12.18 -12.26
N PRO A 177 3.32 -13.26 -12.86
CA PRO A 177 4.68 -13.72 -12.58
C PRO A 177 5.72 -12.76 -13.17
N LEU A 178 6.95 -12.79 -12.62
CA LEU A 178 8.05 -11.90 -12.99
C LEU A 178 8.30 -11.82 -14.51
N PRO A 179 8.31 -12.92 -15.28
CA PRO A 179 8.53 -12.86 -16.73
C PRO A 179 7.42 -12.13 -17.52
N GLU A 180 6.25 -11.87 -16.92
CA GLU A 180 5.17 -11.11 -17.56
C GLU A 180 5.23 -9.60 -17.23
N VAL A 181 6.19 -9.19 -16.40
CA VAL A 181 6.43 -7.78 -16.09
C VAL A 181 7.43 -7.21 -17.09
N GLU A 182 7.08 -6.11 -17.74
CA GLU A 182 7.90 -5.53 -18.82
C GLU A 182 9.21 -4.92 -18.31
N THR A 183 9.18 -4.21 -17.18
CA THR A 183 10.33 -3.48 -16.63
C THR A 183 10.44 -3.68 -15.11
N PRO A 184 10.65 -4.93 -14.64
CA PRO A 184 10.72 -5.20 -13.21
C PRO A 184 12.03 -4.66 -12.63
N ASP A 185 11.95 -4.04 -11.45
CA ASP A 185 13.08 -3.87 -10.56
C ASP A 185 13.47 -5.24 -9.98
N LEU A 186 14.78 -5.53 -10.02
CA LEU A 186 15.39 -6.78 -9.60
C LEU A 186 16.41 -6.58 -8.46
N SER A 187 16.46 -5.40 -7.83
CA SER A 187 17.48 -5.05 -6.83
C SER A 187 17.40 -5.93 -5.58
N GLU A 188 16.19 -6.25 -5.11
CA GLU A 188 15.97 -7.16 -3.97
C GLU A 188 16.28 -8.63 -4.31
N LEU A 189 16.25 -9.01 -5.60
CA LEU A 189 16.55 -10.37 -6.06
C LEU A 189 18.06 -10.55 -6.31
N SER A 190 18.87 -10.21 -5.29
CA SER A 190 20.33 -10.27 -5.38
C SER A 190 20.83 -11.71 -5.59
N GLY A 191 21.29 -12.02 -6.81
CA GLY A 191 21.69 -13.38 -7.22
C GLY A 191 20.85 -13.96 -8.37
N LEU A 192 19.80 -13.27 -8.79
CA LEU A 192 19.06 -13.59 -10.00
C LEU A 192 19.94 -13.34 -11.23
N ASP A 193 20.01 -14.31 -12.13
CA ASP A 193 20.65 -14.14 -13.43
C ASP A 193 19.76 -13.27 -14.34
N LYS A 194 20.20 -12.04 -14.59
CA LYS A 194 19.46 -11.04 -15.39
C LYS A 194 19.35 -11.45 -16.86
N GLU A 195 20.37 -12.09 -17.43
CA GLU A 195 20.34 -12.54 -18.82
C GLU A 195 19.32 -13.68 -18.97
N ARG A 196 19.30 -14.58 -18.00
CA ARG A 196 18.30 -15.66 -17.95
C ARG A 196 16.88 -15.15 -17.74
N GLU A 197 16.70 -14.15 -16.89
CA GLU A 197 15.38 -13.52 -16.68
C GLU A 197 14.86 -12.92 -18.00
N VAL A 198 15.68 -12.14 -18.71
CA VAL A 198 15.32 -11.57 -20.02
C VAL A 198 14.97 -12.66 -21.03
N SER A 199 15.81 -13.70 -21.17
CA SER A 199 15.55 -14.82 -22.08
C SER A 199 14.26 -15.58 -21.73
N THR A 200 13.96 -15.74 -20.44
CA THR A 200 12.73 -16.37 -19.96
C THR A 200 11.51 -15.54 -20.35
N ARG A 201 11.58 -14.22 -20.19
CA ARG A 201 10.52 -13.27 -20.56
C ARG A 201 10.26 -13.24 -22.07
N GLU A 202 11.30 -13.26 -22.90
CA GLU A 202 11.16 -13.29 -24.37
C GLU A 202 10.45 -14.55 -24.88
N THR A 203 10.67 -15.69 -24.23
CA THR A 203 10.07 -16.99 -24.61
C THR A 203 8.78 -17.29 -23.86
N TRP A 204 8.42 -16.52 -22.83
CA TRP A 204 7.33 -16.84 -21.90
C TRP A 204 5.97 -17.08 -22.56
N SER A 205 5.65 -16.31 -23.60
CA SER A 205 4.35 -16.36 -24.29
C SER A 205 4.10 -17.66 -25.05
N VAL A 206 5.15 -18.40 -25.44
CA VAL A 206 5.06 -19.64 -26.20
C VAL A 206 5.17 -20.90 -25.34
N LEU A 207 5.52 -20.77 -24.07
CA LEU A 207 5.65 -21.89 -23.14
C LEU A 207 4.27 -22.37 -22.66
N ASP A 208 4.11 -23.69 -22.55
CA ASP A 208 2.99 -24.31 -21.85
C ASP A 208 3.16 -24.25 -20.33
N ALA A 209 2.17 -24.75 -19.58
CA ALA A 209 2.17 -24.66 -18.12
C ALA A 209 3.37 -25.35 -17.47
N ASP A 210 3.74 -26.54 -17.95
CA ASP A 210 4.85 -27.33 -17.42
C ASP A 210 6.19 -26.65 -17.73
N SER A 211 6.37 -26.16 -18.96
CA SER A 211 7.57 -25.44 -19.37
C SER A 211 7.72 -24.11 -18.61
N LYS A 212 6.62 -23.41 -18.33
CA LYS A 212 6.62 -22.21 -17.48
C LYS A 212 7.05 -22.52 -16.05
N ALA A 213 6.54 -23.61 -15.48
CA ALA A 213 6.94 -24.05 -14.14
C ALA A 213 8.45 -24.38 -14.11
N GLU A 214 8.95 -25.14 -15.09
CA GLU A 214 10.37 -25.49 -15.19
C GLU A 214 11.27 -24.26 -15.36
N ALA A 215 10.88 -23.32 -16.24
CA ALA A 215 11.60 -22.07 -16.45
C ALA A 215 11.69 -21.23 -15.17
N MET A 216 10.57 -21.09 -14.44
CA MET A 216 10.53 -20.39 -13.15
C MET A 216 11.39 -21.09 -12.10
N SER A 217 11.30 -22.41 -11.95
CA SER A 217 12.14 -23.15 -10.99
C SER A 217 13.62 -22.94 -11.27
N LYS A 218 14.02 -23.03 -12.54
CA LYS A 218 15.40 -22.80 -12.98
C LYS A 218 15.87 -21.36 -12.73
N LEU A 219 15.00 -20.39 -12.93
CA LEU A 219 15.28 -18.97 -12.72
C LEU A 219 15.46 -18.64 -11.23
N VAL A 220 14.64 -19.22 -10.36
CA VAL A 220 14.54 -18.87 -8.94
C VAL A 220 15.42 -19.73 -8.03
N LEU A 221 15.81 -20.94 -8.47
CA LEU A 221 16.62 -21.87 -7.67
C LEU A 221 17.85 -21.22 -7.00
N PRO A 222 18.65 -20.36 -7.67
CA PRO A 222 19.78 -19.70 -7.01
C PRO A 222 19.38 -18.83 -5.82
N LEU A 223 18.21 -18.18 -5.88
CA LEU A 223 17.70 -17.33 -4.81
C LEU A 223 17.23 -18.14 -3.60
N VAL A 224 16.59 -19.29 -3.86
CA VAL A 224 16.16 -20.22 -2.80
C VAL A 224 17.37 -20.78 -2.06
N ILE A 225 18.41 -21.19 -2.79
CA ILE A 225 19.64 -21.76 -2.20
C ILE A 225 20.42 -20.71 -1.39
N ALA A 226 20.37 -19.44 -1.80
CA ALA A 226 21.11 -18.37 -1.13
C ALA A 226 20.50 -17.96 0.22
N GLU A 227 19.21 -18.23 0.46
CA GLU A 227 18.47 -17.94 1.71
C GLU A 227 18.60 -16.48 2.20
N LYS A 228 18.86 -15.53 1.28
CA LYS A 228 19.00 -14.10 1.61
C LYS A 228 17.68 -13.35 1.75
N ILE A 229 16.62 -13.93 1.21
CA ILE A 229 15.27 -13.37 1.14
C ILE A 229 14.30 -14.40 1.72
N SER A 230 13.29 -13.95 2.47
CA SER A 230 12.26 -14.83 2.98
C SER A 230 11.50 -15.49 1.82
N ILE A 231 11.06 -16.75 2.01
CA ILE A 231 10.28 -17.47 0.99
C ILE A 231 9.03 -16.66 0.59
N THR A 232 8.36 -16.06 1.56
CA THR A 232 7.14 -15.26 1.34
C THR A 232 7.41 -14.00 0.53
N ARG A 233 8.49 -13.26 0.83
CA ARG A 233 8.89 -12.10 0.03
C ARG A 233 9.28 -12.53 -1.39
N LEU A 234 9.99 -13.66 -1.53
CA LEU A 234 10.36 -14.22 -2.82
C LEU A 234 9.13 -14.61 -3.64
N GLU A 235 8.10 -15.19 -3.02
CA GLU A 235 6.83 -15.51 -3.65
C GLU A 235 6.16 -14.25 -4.23
N GLU A 236 6.12 -13.16 -3.46
CA GLU A 236 5.56 -11.89 -3.92
C GLU A 236 6.38 -11.27 -5.07
N LEU A 237 7.70 -11.31 -4.98
CA LEU A 237 8.60 -10.72 -5.98
C LEU A 237 8.71 -11.52 -7.27
N VAL A 238 8.37 -12.81 -7.25
CA VAL A 238 8.58 -13.67 -8.42
C VAL A 238 7.27 -14.19 -9.01
N TRP A 239 6.31 -14.61 -8.19
CA TRP A 239 5.04 -15.16 -8.70
C TRP A 239 3.88 -14.18 -8.63
N ARG A 240 3.94 -13.17 -7.76
CA ARG A 240 2.79 -12.28 -7.49
C ARG A 240 3.09 -10.80 -7.69
N ARG A 241 3.77 -10.45 -8.79
CA ARG A 241 4.03 -9.05 -9.14
C ARG A 241 2.74 -8.31 -9.47
N ILE A 242 2.62 -7.09 -8.96
CA ILE A 242 1.39 -6.30 -8.99
C ILE A 242 1.43 -5.31 -10.14
N LYS A 243 0.82 -5.65 -11.27
CA LYS A 243 0.69 -4.74 -12.42
C LYS A 243 -0.47 -3.79 -12.18
N ILE A 244 -0.18 -2.50 -12.15
CA ILE A 244 -1.16 -1.42 -12.03
C ILE A 244 -1.59 -0.99 -13.44
N SER A 245 -2.85 -0.59 -13.58
CA SER A 245 -3.34 -0.01 -14.84
C SER A 245 -2.65 1.32 -15.13
N HIS A 246 -2.28 1.56 -16.40
CA HIS A 246 -1.65 2.81 -16.86
C HIS A 246 -0.24 3.09 -16.32
N SER A 247 0.49 2.08 -15.83
CA SER A 247 1.94 2.16 -15.63
C SER A 247 2.62 0.99 -16.32
N ASP A 248 3.77 1.24 -16.94
CA ASP A 248 4.61 0.21 -17.55
C ASP A 248 5.35 -0.62 -16.48
N ARG A 249 5.43 -0.07 -15.27
CA ARG A 249 6.07 -0.69 -14.12
C ARG A 249 5.03 -1.34 -13.20
N ASP A 250 5.46 -2.36 -12.49
CA ASP A 250 4.66 -2.96 -11.43
C ASP A 250 4.82 -2.18 -10.12
N LEU A 251 3.87 -2.32 -9.19
CA LEU A 251 3.83 -1.59 -7.93
C LEU A 251 5.16 -1.70 -7.17
N HIS A 252 5.72 -2.92 -7.08
CA HIS A 252 6.95 -3.13 -6.32
C HIS A 252 8.12 -2.31 -6.89
N SER A 253 8.28 -2.29 -8.21
CA SER A 253 9.31 -1.46 -8.87
C SER A 253 9.14 0.02 -8.56
N ILE A 254 7.90 0.51 -8.49
CA ILE A 254 7.60 1.89 -8.11
C ILE A 254 7.95 2.14 -6.64
N LEU A 255 7.60 1.22 -5.74
CA LEU A 255 7.92 1.34 -4.31
C LEU A 255 9.43 1.36 -4.05
N VAL A 256 10.22 0.54 -4.77
CA VAL A 256 11.69 0.56 -4.71
C VAL A 256 12.23 1.91 -5.20
N GLU A 257 11.68 2.48 -6.28
CA GLU A 257 12.10 3.80 -6.73
C GLU A 257 11.81 4.88 -5.68
N ILE A 258 10.62 4.87 -5.07
CA ILE A 258 10.25 5.80 -3.99
C ILE A 258 11.24 5.66 -2.83
N GLN A 259 11.55 4.43 -2.42
CA GLN A 259 12.51 4.13 -1.36
C GLN A 259 13.91 4.66 -1.68
N ASN A 260 14.41 4.43 -2.90
CA ASN A 260 15.74 4.89 -3.33
C ASN A 260 15.87 6.41 -3.43
N ARG A 261 14.76 7.11 -3.69
CA ARG A 261 14.72 8.57 -3.82
C ARG A 261 14.41 9.30 -2.52
N PHE A 262 13.96 8.57 -1.50
CA PHE A 262 13.66 9.10 -0.19
C PHE A 262 14.94 9.29 0.62
N ASP A 263 15.17 10.52 1.09
CA ASP A 263 16.34 10.89 1.91
C ASP A 263 15.95 11.39 3.32
N GLY A 264 14.67 11.29 3.69
CA GLY A 264 14.14 11.78 4.97
C GLY A 264 13.94 13.29 5.07
N THR A 265 14.32 14.08 4.05
CA THR A 265 14.13 15.53 4.06
C THR A 265 12.70 15.92 3.69
N GLN A 266 12.22 17.06 4.20
CA GLN A 266 10.90 17.59 3.80
C GLN A 266 10.82 17.90 2.30
N SER A 267 11.96 18.22 1.67
CA SER A 267 12.01 18.48 0.23
C SER A 267 11.73 17.21 -0.57
N SER A 268 12.41 16.10 -0.25
CA SER A 268 12.16 14.83 -0.94
C SER A 268 10.73 14.33 -0.71
N ILE A 269 10.21 14.43 0.52
CA ILE A 269 8.84 14.06 0.86
C ILE A 269 7.84 14.81 -0.03
N ASN A 270 7.95 16.15 -0.12
CA ASN A 270 7.06 16.93 -0.97
C ASN A 270 7.16 16.50 -2.45
N VAL A 271 8.37 16.35 -2.98
CA VAL A 271 8.57 15.93 -4.38
C VAL A 271 7.93 14.57 -4.66
N LEU A 272 8.12 13.59 -3.77
CA LEU A 272 7.56 12.25 -3.93
C LEU A 272 6.03 12.25 -3.84
N ILE A 273 5.45 13.00 -2.90
CA ILE A 273 3.99 13.17 -2.79
C ILE A 273 3.41 13.76 -4.09
N GLU A 274 3.98 14.86 -4.58
CA GLU A 274 3.51 15.51 -5.81
C GLU A 274 3.60 14.58 -7.02
N GLN A 275 4.67 13.79 -7.14
CA GLN A 275 4.83 12.85 -8.25
C GLN A 275 3.85 11.69 -8.22
N LEU A 276 3.53 11.17 -7.02
CA LEU A 276 2.48 10.17 -6.84
C LEU A 276 1.11 10.75 -7.26
N ILE A 277 0.79 11.97 -6.81
CA ILE A 277 -0.45 12.67 -7.17
C ILE A 277 -0.48 13.06 -8.65
N ALA A 278 0.65 13.28 -9.30
CA ALA A 278 0.74 13.62 -10.72
C ALA A 278 0.77 12.38 -11.64
N ASN A 279 1.05 11.18 -11.12
CA ASN A 279 1.35 9.96 -11.89
C ASN A 279 2.60 10.08 -12.76
N SER A 280 3.71 10.46 -12.14
CA SER A 280 5.00 10.58 -12.80
C SER A 280 5.91 9.34 -12.64
N TYR A 281 5.31 8.14 -12.48
CA TYR A 281 5.99 6.86 -12.26
C TYR A 281 5.53 5.77 -13.22
#